data_AF-A0A382XE06-F1
#
_entry.id   AF-A0A382XE06-F1
#
_cell.length_a   1.000
_cell.length_b   1.000
_cell.length_c   1.000
_cell.angle_alpha   90.00
_cell.angle_beta   90.00
_cell.angle_gamma   90.00
#
_symmetry.space_group_name_H-M   'P 1'
#
loop_
_entity.id
_entity.type
_entity.pdbx_description
1 polymer ?
#
loop_
_entity_poly.entity_id
_entity_poly.type
_entity_poly.pdbx_seq_one_letter_code
_entity_poly.pdbx_strand_id
1 'polypeptide(L)'
;MRKYYTRPCNFYYGSYAKRLITKKKAFPLAGNSNIAFDKFEIFIRKKKGNIKSYFLSIDELKGQNKEILSIIKSDLKKITPKRKNILG
;
A
#
# COMPACT_ATOMS: atom_id res chain seq x y z
N MET A 1 5.97 12.79 14.66
CA MET A 1 6.15 11.72 13.65
C MET A 1 4.86 10.90 13.56
N ARG A 2 4.40 10.55 12.35
CA ARG A 2 3.14 9.78 12.15
C ARG A 2 3.19 8.44 12.90
N LYS A 3 2.12 8.11 13.62
CA LYS A 3 2.00 6.88 14.43
C LYS A 3 1.79 5.62 13.58
N TYR A 4 1.11 5.79 12.45
CA TYR A 4 0.79 4.73 11.50
C TYR A 4 1.30 5.12 10.12
N TYR A 5 1.91 4.16 9.41
CA TYR A 5 2.20 4.31 7.99
C TYR A 5 2.06 2.96 7.28
N THR A 6 1.62 3.01 6.03
CA THR A 6 1.47 1.82 5.20
C THR A 6 2.61 1.69 4.20
N ARG A 7 3.16 0.49 4.07
CA ARG A 7 4.14 0.15 3.04
C ARG A 7 3.52 -0.81 2.03
N PRO A 8 3.61 -0.54 0.71
CA PRO A 8 3.23 -1.51 -0.31
C PRO A 8 4.20 -2.70 -0.29
N CYS A 9 3.66 -3.91 -0.38
CA CYS A 9 4.40 -5.17 -0.29
C CYS A 9 3.94 -6.15 -1.39
N ASN A 10 4.69 -7.23 -1.58
CA ASN A 10 4.40 -8.28 -2.57
C ASN A 10 4.25 -7.71 -4.00
N PHE A 11 5.37 -7.20 -4.52
CA PHE A 11 5.39 -6.54 -5.82
C PHE A 11 5.36 -7.53 -6.98
N TYR A 12 4.56 -7.19 -7.98
CA TYR A 12 4.46 -7.87 -9.26
C TYR A 12 4.98 -6.98 -10.37
N TYR A 13 5.55 -7.59 -11.40
CA TYR A 13 6.22 -6.88 -12.48
C TYR A 13 5.69 -7.26 -13.87
N GLY A 14 5.92 -6.39 -14.85
CA GLY A 14 5.70 -6.64 -16.26
C GLY A 14 4.23 -6.82 -16.66
N SER A 15 3.98 -7.72 -17.61
CA SER A 15 2.62 -8.01 -18.12
C SER A 15 1.70 -8.59 -17.05
N TYR A 16 2.25 -9.36 -16.10
CA TYR A 16 1.50 -9.92 -14.99
C TYR A 16 0.95 -8.81 -14.06
N ALA A 17 1.77 -7.80 -13.76
CA ALA A 17 1.33 -6.62 -13.00
C ALA A 17 0.15 -5.91 -13.68
N LYS A 18 0.26 -5.65 -14.99
CA LYS A 18 -0.83 -5.03 -15.78
C LYS A 18 -2.11 -5.84 -15.67
N ARG A 19 -2.02 -7.16 -15.81
CA ARG A 19 -3.18 -8.07 -15.72
C ARG A 19 -3.85 -8.05 -14.34
N LEU A 20 -3.08 -7.89 -13.26
CA LEU A 20 -3.64 -7.78 -11.92
C LEU A 20 -4.33 -6.43 -11.68
N ILE A 21 -3.75 -5.34 -12.19
CA ILE A 21 -4.32 -3.99 -12.11
C ILE A 21 -5.66 -3.94 -12.86
N THR A 22 -5.71 -4.47 -14.09
CA THR A 22 -6.96 -4.49 -14.87
C THR A 22 -8.05 -5.32 -14.21
N LYS A 23 -7.68 -6.43 -13.53
CA LYS A 23 -8.58 -7.25 -12.72
C LYS A 23 -8.95 -6.62 -11.36
N LYS A 24 -8.44 -5.42 -11.02
CA LYS A 24 -8.61 -4.75 -9.73
C LYS A 24 -8.15 -5.60 -8.52
N LYS A 25 -7.20 -6.52 -8.75
CA LYS A 25 -6.62 -7.38 -7.71
C LYS A 25 -5.34 -6.81 -7.10
N ALA A 26 -4.78 -5.76 -7.70
CA ALA A 26 -3.59 -5.09 -7.23
C ALA A 26 -3.65 -3.60 -7.59
N PHE A 27 -2.93 -2.76 -6.84
CA PHE A 27 -2.78 -1.35 -7.14
C PHE A 27 -1.46 -1.07 -7.87
N PRO A 28 -1.43 -0.09 -8.79
CA PRO A 28 -0.19 0.34 -9.43
C PRO A 28 0.69 1.12 -8.46
N LEU A 29 2.01 0.98 -8.59
CA LEU A 29 2.99 1.77 -7.85
C LEU A 29 3.35 3.04 -8.62
N ALA A 30 3.15 4.22 -8.01
CA ALA A 30 3.53 5.52 -8.57
C ALA A 30 3.05 5.74 -10.03
N GLY A 31 1.84 5.29 -10.36
CA GLY A 31 1.25 5.37 -11.70
C GLY A 31 1.87 4.44 -12.75
N ASN A 32 2.82 3.57 -12.37
CA ASN A 32 3.45 2.63 -13.28
C ASN A 32 2.61 1.35 -13.42
N SER A 33 2.04 1.12 -14.61
CA SER A 33 1.27 -0.10 -14.88
C SER A 33 2.11 -1.39 -14.93
N ASN A 34 3.43 -1.28 -15.04
CA ASN A 34 4.34 -2.42 -15.02
C ASN A 34 4.67 -2.90 -13.60
N ILE A 35 4.28 -2.15 -12.55
CA ILE A 35 4.56 -2.51 -11.15
C ILE A 35 3.27 -2.45 -10.37
N ALA A 36 2.88 -3.58 -9.79
CA ALA A 36 1.67 -3.68 -8.98
C ALA A 36 1.97 -4.27 -7.60
N PHE A 37 1.12 -4.00 -6.62
CA PHE A 37 1.16 -4.63 -5.30
C PHE A 37 -0.25 -4.98 -4.83
N ASP A 38 -0.39 -6.09 -4.12
CA ASP A 38 -1.67 -6.60 -3.58
C ASP A 38 -1.70 -6.63 -2.05
N LYS A 39 -0.53 -6.60 -1.41
CA LYS A 39 -0.37 -6.62 0.05
C LYS A 39 0.19 -5.31 0.57
N PHE A 40 -0.13 -5.04 1.82
CA PHE A 40 0.31 -3.90 2.59
C PHE A 40 0.93 -4.38 3.87
N GLU A 41 1.97 -3.70 4.32
CA GLU A 41 2.45 -3.80 5.68
C GLU A 41 2.10 -2.53 6.43
N ILE A 42 1.40 -2.68 7.55
CA ILE A 42 0.97 -1.57 8.39
C ILE A 42 1.93 -1.50 9.56
N PHE A 43 2.64 -0.39 9.66
CA PHE A 43 3.54 -0.14 10.78
C PHE A 43 2.83 0.70 11.83
N ILE A 44 2.83 0.21 13.05
CA ILE A 44 2.33 0.88 14.25
C ILE A 44 3.51 1.21 15.14
N ARG A 45 3.84 2.49 15.23
CA ARG A 45 4.87 2.96 16.16
C ARG A 45 4.26 3.19 17.53
N LYS A 46 4.73 2.43 18.53
CA LYS A 46 4.40 2.65 19.94
C LYS A 46 5.40 3.61 20.59
N LYS A 47 5.05 4.14 21.77
CA LYS A 47 5.98 4.91 22.60
C LYS A 47 7.20 4.04 22.96
N LYS A 48 8.37 4.68 23.11
CA LYS A 48 9.67 4.06 23.46
C LYS A 48 10.30 3.16 22.37
N GLY A 49 10.05 3.43 21.09
CA GLY A 49 10.79 2.79 19.98
C GLY A 49 10.26 1.42 19.53
N ASN A 50 9.29 0.85 20.23
CA ASN A 50 8.67 -0.41 19.82
C ASN A 50 7.82 -0.22 18.55
N ILE A 51 8.15 -0.95 17.50
CA ILE A 51 7.41 -0.97 16.24
C ILE A 51 6.70 -2.32 16.15
N LYS A 52 5.38 -2.30 15.94
CA LYS A 52 4.63 -3.48 15.54
C LYS A 52 4.30 -3.35 14.07
N SER A 53 4.50 -4.41 13.30
CA SER A 53 3.98 -4.47 11.93
C SER A 53 3.15 -5.72 11.73
N TYR A 54 2.21 -5.63 10.80
CA TYR A 54 1.46 -6.79 10.33
C TYR A 54 1.13 -6.60 8.86
N PHE A 55 0.95 -7.73 8.18
CA PHE A 55 0.60 -7.76 6.77
C PHE A 55 -0.91 -7.80 6.61
N LEU A 56 -1.38 -7.17 5.55
CA LEU A 56 -2.77 -7.13 5.16
C LEU A 56 -2.87 -7.24 3.64
N SER A 57 -3.72 -8.13 3.16
CA SER A 57 -4.03 -8.25 1.74
C SER A 57 -5.19 -7.32 1.35
N ILE A 58 -5.31 -7.00 0.05
CA ILE A 58 -6.43 -6.20 -0.48
C ILE A 58 -7.80 -6.74 -0.04
N ASP A 59 -7.96 -8.06 0.00
CA ASP A 59 -9.22 -8.72 0.35
C ASP A 59 -9.58 -8.52 1.83
N GLU A 60 -8.57 -8.46 2.70
CA GLU A 60 -8.71 -8.32 4.14
C GLU A 60 -9.03 -6.89 4.57
N LEU A 61 -8.86 -5.89 3.68
CA LEU A 61 -9.23 -4.50 3.95
C LEU A 61 -10.70 -4.35 4.36
N LYS A 62 -11.60 -5.17 3.80
CA LYS A 62 -13.04 -5.06 4.08
C LYS A 62 -13.39 -5.33 5.55
N GLY A 63 -12.57 -6.11 6.25
CA GLY A 63 -12.81 -6.49 7.66
C GLY A 63 -12.09 -5.61 8.69
N GLN A 64 -11.31 -4.61 8.27
CA GLN A 64 -10.49 -3.80 9.17
C GLN A 64 -11.26 -2.64 9.83
N ASN A 65 -10.71 -2.12 10.93
CA ASN A 65 -11.28 -0.96 11.63
C ASN A 65 -11.30 0.29 10.73
N LYS A 66 -12.35 1.12 10.85
CA LYS A 66 -12.56 2.36 10.08
C LYS A 66 -11.38 3.32 10.15
N GLU A 67 -10.76 3.44 11.33
CA GLU A 67 -9.58 4.31 11.52
C GLU A 67 -8.40 3.87 10.66
N ILE A 68 -8.07 2.58 10.72
CA ILE A 68 -6.97 1.97 9.97
C ILE A 68 -7.25 2.08 8.47
N LEU A 69 -8.50 1.82 8.05
CA LEU A 69 -8.93 1.98 6.67
C LEU A 69 -8.77 3.42 6.15
N SER A 70 -9.08 4.42 6.97
CA SER A 70 -8.92 5.83 6.61
C SER A 70 -7.44 6.17 6.36
N ILE A 71 -6.55 5.69 7.24
CA ILE A 71 -5.10 5.86 7.09
C ILE A 71 -4.60 5.18 5.82
N ILE A 72 -4.97 3.92 5.59
CA ILE A 72 -4.57 3.17 4.40
C ILE A 72 -5.05 3.86 3.13
N LYS A 73 -6.31 4.32 3.09
CA LYS A 73 -6.85 5.07 1.94
C LYS A 73 -6.09 6.37 1.70
N SER A 74 -5.74 7.10 2.76
CA SER A 74 -4.95 8.33 2.65
C SER A 74 -3.55 8.07 2.10
N ASP A 75 -2.91 6.99 2.54
CA ASP A 75 -1.55 6.65 2.12
C ASP A 75 -1.55 6.06 0.70
N LEU A 76 -2.54 5.22 0.35
CA LEU A 76 -2.77 4.73 -1.01
C LEU A 76 -2.91 5.87 -2.01
N LYS A 77 -3.68 6.90 -1.68
CA LYS A 77 -3.82 8.11 -2.51
C LYS A 77 -2.48 8.83 -2.77
N LYS A 78 -1.44 8.59 -1.96
CA LYS A 78 -0.09 9.13 -2.15
C LYS A 78 0.86 8.16 -2.85
N ILE A 79 0.61 6.86 -2.75
CA ILE A 79 1.45 5.78 -3.30
C ILE A 79 1.09 5.50 -4.76
N THR A 80 -0.20 5.46 -5.10
CA THR A 80 -0.68 5.05 -6.42
C THR A 80 -0.58 6.10 -7.54
N PRO A 81 -0.71 7.42 -7.33
CA PRO A 81 -0.69 8.36 -8.44
C PRO A 81 0.70 8.49 -9.07
N LYS A 82 0.72 8.87 -10.35
CA LYS A 82 1.97 9.12 -11.09
C LYS A 82 2.75 10.22 -10.41
N ARG A 83 4.00 9.93 -10.03
CA ARG A 83 4.93 10.94 -9.52
C ARG A 83 5.59 11.65 -10.68
N LYS A 84 5.75 12.98 -10.58
CA LYS A 84 6.48 13.78 -11.57
C LYS A 84 7.97 13.41 -11.55
N ASN A 85 8.55 13.32 -10.36
CA ASN A 85 9.93 12.91 -10.12
C ASN A 85 9.99 11.74 -9.13
N ILE A 86 10.92 10.82 -9.35
CA ILE A 86 11.17 9.66 -8.49
C ILE A 86 12.10 10.06 -7.33
N LEU A 87 13.01 11.00 -7.58
CA LEU A 87 13.84 11.67 -6.60
C LEU A 87 13.03 12.83 -6.00
N GLY A 88 12.92 12.82 -4.67
CA GLY A 88 12.22 13.84 -3.90
C GLY A 88 12.95 15.18 -3.93
#